data_AF-A0A833LRQ9-F1
#
_entry.id   AF-A0A833LRQ9-F1
#
_cell.length_a   1.000
_cell.length_b   1.000
_cell.length_c   1.000
_cell.angle_alpha   90.00
_cell.angle_beta   90.00
_cell.angle_gamma   90.00
#
_symmetry.space_group_name_H-M   'P 1'
#
loop_
_entity.id
_entity.type
_entity.pdbx_description
1 polymer ?
#
loop_
_entity_poly.entity_id
_entity_poly.type
_entity_poly.pdbx_seq_one_letter_code
_entity_poly.pdbx_strand_id
1 'polypeptide(L)' 'APGLTARQITVALRQRIEAIFLPRPLLLVDKLPRNSTGKLPRADLQALYADKVTHGHA' A
#
# COMPACT_ATOMS: atom_id res chain seq x y z
N ALA A 1 -2.79 1.85 8.92
CA ALA A 1 -3.47 2.84 9.79
C ALA A 1 -4.92 2.41 9.91
N PRO A 2 -5.26 1.65 10.96
CA PRO A 2 -6.62 1.16 11.16
C PRO A 2 -7.62 2.32 11.16
N GLY A 3 -8.76 2.16 10.47
CA GLY A 3 -9.83 3.16 10.44
C GLY A 3 -9.59 4.40 9.57
N LEU A 4 -8.43 4.55 8.93
CA LEU A 4 -8.19 5.66 7.99
C LEU A 4 -8.51 5.28 6.55
N THR A 5 -9.16 6.20 5.85
CA THR A 5 -9.43 6.10 4.41
C THR A 5 -8.17 6.40 3.59
N ALA A 6 -8.13 5.94 2.33
CA ALA A 6 -7.05 6.23 1.40
C ALA A 6 -6.85 7.74 1.22
N ARG A 7 -7.95 8.52 1.13
CA ARG A 7 -7.90 9.98 1.02
C ARG A 7 -7.22 10.63 2.23
N GLN A 8 -7.56 10.23 3.44
CA GLN A 8 -6.93 10.76 4.66
C GLN A 8 -5.43 10.47 4.68
N ILE A 9 -5.03 9.27 4.27
CA ILE A 9 -3.63 8.88 4.18
C ILE A 9 -2.90 9.71 3.11
N THR A 10 -3.47 9.87 1.92
CA THR A 10 -2.88 10.70 0.86
C THR A 10 -2.69 12.16 1.29
N VAL A 11 -3.67 12.75 2.00
CA VAL A 11 -3.54 14.11 2.55
C VAL A 11 -2.40 14.20 3.55
N ALA A 12 -2.30 13.23 4.47
CA ALA A 12 -1.21 13.19 5.46
C ALA A 12 0.17 12.97 4.81
N LEU A 13 0.25 12.22 3.71
CA LEU A 13 1.48 12.00 2.96
C LEU A 13 1.93 13.27 2.22
N ARG A 14 1.02 14.00 1.57
CA ARG A 14 1.32 15.26 0.85
C ARG A 14 1.96 16.33 1.73
N GLN A 15 1.75 16.28 3.04
CA GLN A 15 2.37 17.21 3.99
C GLN A 15 3.84 16.91 4.26
N ARG A 16 4.35 15.74 3.86
CA ARG A 16 5.67 15.22 4.26
C ARG A 16 6.52 14.71 3.09
N ILE A 17 5.89 14.37 1.95
CA ILE A 17 6.59 13.83 0.78
C ILE A 17 6.14 14.56 -0.49
N GLU A 18 7.11 14.82 -1.37
CA GLU A 18 6.85 15.41 -2.69
C GLU A 18 5.88 14.55 -3.50
N ALA A 19 5.05 15.20 -4.32
CA ALA A 19 3.97 14.54 -5.04
C ALA A 19 4.45 13.41 -5.96
N ILE A 20 5.68 13.51 -6.48
CA ILE A 20 6.28 12.48 -7.35
C ILE A 20 6.52 11.16 -6.61
N PHE A 21 6.75 11.20 -5.28
CA PHE A 21 6.96 10.03 -4.44
C PHE A 21 5.65 9.47 -3.85
N LEU A 22 4.50 10.09 -4.12
CA LEU A 22 3.22 9.55 -3.66
C LEU A 22 2.91 8.21 -4.34
N PRO A 23 2.43 7.21 -3.57
CA PRO A 23 2.03 5.91 -4.12
C PRO A 23 0.91 6.06 -5.15
N ARG A 24 1.06 5.36 -6.28
CA ARG A 24 0.11 5.36 -7.40
C ARG A 24 0.00 3.94 -7.96
N PRO A 25 -1.05 3.16 -7.60
CA PRO A 25 -2.12 3.47 -6.64
C PRO A 25 -1.68 3.37 -5.16
N LEU A 26 -2.42 4.01 -4.25
CA LEU A 26 -2.35 3.75 -2.82
C LEU A 26 -3.29 2.58 -2.48
N LEU A 27 -2.73 1.43 -2.12
CA LEU A 27 -3.49 0.22 -1.80
C LEU A 27 -3.64 0.07 -0.28
N LEU A 28 -4.88 -0.04 0.18
CA LEU A 28 -5.19 -0.47 1.54
C LEU A 28 -5.40 -1.98 1.56
N VAL A 29 -4.74 -2.66 2.48
CA VAL A 29 -4.81 -4.12 2.65
C VAL A 29 -5.00 -4.44 4.12
N ASP A 30 -5.69 -5.54 4.40
CA ASP A 30 -5.98 -5.97 5.79
C ASP A 30 -4.69 -6.32 6.55
N LYS A 31 -3.72 -6.91 5.85
CA LYS A 31 -2.44 -7.31 6.43
C LYS A 31 -1.33 -7.26 5.38
N LEU A 32 -0.13 -6.86 5.82
CA LEU A 32 1.08 -6.98 5.01
C LEU A 32 1.68 -8.39 5.12
N PRO A 33 2.18 -8.98 4.02
CA PRO A 33 2.74 -10.32 4.01
C PRO A 33 4.09 -10.30 4.74
N ARG A 34 4.10 -10.79 5.99
CA ARG A 34 5.31 -10.91 6.80
C ARG A 34 5.69 -12.38 6.94
N ASN A 35 6.98 -12.68 6.84
CA ASN A 35 7.50 -14.03 7.10
C ASN A 35 7.53 -14.34 8.62
N SER A 36 7.97 -15.54 9.00
CA SER A 36 8.08 -15.98 10.40
C SER A 36 8.98 -15.11 11.29
N THR A 37 9.91 -14.36 10.67
CA THR A 37 10.79 -13.40 11.37
C THR A 37 10.24 -11.97 11.37
N GLY A 38 9.02 -11.77 10.86
CA GLY A 38 8.35 -10.47 10.80
C GLY A 38 8.81 -9.54 9.67
N LYS A 39 9.70 -9.99 8.78
CA LYS A 39 10.17 -9.20 7.62
C LYS A 39 9.09 -9.14 6.55
N LEU A 40 9.14 -8.12 5.69
CA LEU A 40 8.28 -7.97 4.51
C LEU A 40 9.06 -8.41 3.26
N PRO A 41 8.94 -9.66 2.80
CA PRO A 41 9.68 -10.11 1.63
C PRO A 41 9.21 -9.35 0.39
N ARG A 42 10.16 -8.91 -0.44
CA ARG A 42 9.85 -8.11 -1.63
C ARG A 42 8.98 -8.88 -2.64
N ALA A 43 9.25 -10.18 -2.81
CA ALA A 43 8.49 -11.03 -3.74
C ALA A 43 7.01 -11.12 -3.33
N ASP A 44 6.73 -11.30 -2.05
CA ASP A 44 5.35 -11.39 -1.54
C ASP A 44 4.59 -10.07 -1.72
N LEU A 45 5.27 -8.93 -1.54
CA LEU A 45 4.69 -7.61 -1.83
C LEU A 45 4.41 -7.43 -3.33
N GLN A 46 5.28 -7.92 -4.21
CA GLN A 46 5.05 -7.87 -5.66
C GLN A 46 3.85 -8.74 -6.07
N ALA A 47 3.73 -9.94 -5.51
CA ALA A 47 2.59 -10.81 -5.76
C ALA A 47 1.28 -10.18 -5.27
N LEU A 48 1.26 -9.63 -4.05
CA LEU A 48 0.10 -8.90 -3.52
C LEU A 48 -0.27 -7.69 -4.38
N TYR A 49 0.74 -6.93 -4.85
CA TYR A 49 0.49 -5.80 -5.74
C TYR A 49 -0.12 -6.23 -7.07
N ALA A 50 0.43 -7.27 -7.71
CA ALA A 50 -0.12 -7.80 -8.95
C ALA A 50 -1.57 -8.25 -8.77
N ASP A 51 -1.86 -9.03 -7.73
CA ASP A 51 -3.23 -9.46 -7.39
C ASP A 51 -4.19 -8.27 -7.24
N LYS A 52 -3.82 -7.27 -6.43
CA LYS A 52 -4.69 -6.12 -6.15
C LYS A 52 -4.88 -5.17 -7.32
N VAL A 53 -3.85 -4.96 -8.14
CA VAL A 53 -3.96 -4.06 -9.29
C VAL A 53 -4.73 -4.71 -10.43
N THR A 54 -4.53 -6.01 -10.69
CA THR A 54 -5.28 -6.72 -11.74
C THR A 54 -6.78 -6.76 -11.46
N HIS A 55 -7.19 -6.91 -10.19
CA HIS A 55 -8.61 -6.93 -9.80
C HIS A 55 -9.21 -5.54 -9.48
N GLY A 56 -8.42 -4.48 -9.48
CA GLY A 56 -8.83 -3.12 -9.12
C GLY A 56 -9.32 -2.24 -10.28
N HIS A 57 -9.49 -2.82 -11.47
CA HIS A 57 -9.95 -2.12 -12.70
C HIS A 57 -11.47 -2.20 -12.92
N ALA A 58 -12.28 -2.07 -11.85
CA ALA A 58 -13.74 -1.94 -11.93
C ALA A 58 -14.20 -0.63 -11.29
#